data_AF-A0A7S2EC64-F1
#
_entry.id   AF-A0A7S2EC64-F1
#
_cell.length_a   1.000
_cell.length_b   1.000
_cell.length_c   1.000
_cell.angle_alpha   90.00
_cell.angle_beta   90.00
_cell.angle_gamma   90.00
#
_symmetry.space_group_name_H-M   'P 1'
#
loop_
_entity.id
_entity.type
_entity.pdbx_description
1 polymer ?
#
loop_
_entity_poly.entity_id
_entity_poly.type
_entity_poly.pdbx_seq_one_letter_code
_entity_poly.pdbx_strand_id
1 'polypeptide(L)'
;LAVRRQEASRLESAVVGLHSAYSPSAADPLHLQPRSPLHASQPSSLCRFRYIFYDPIGPEERQLRTVHGPHHQPARPPHVDARTWADACSRNPDPDLYVPVCVVGAEALASRLAAQQEKARTLASYVAKLEDTASALRTSLGNSADSIRAGLAERDALRRRALELVRRVEIVRCMNLPLQVAERDASDQALELVRSAEGTGRALRHAVERGRAHARRLRADAASASMAGSGAEAGGAGSHLDLSDRNREELYRVLREQGEGLAALGGIASRDLRDAAILREEAAKVAG
;
A
#
# COMPACT_ATOMS: atom_id res chain seq x y z
N LEU A 1 -60.91 9.16 -18.44
CA LEU A 1 -61.28 7.79 -18.00
C LEU A 1 -60.81 6.70 -18.98
N ALA A 2 -60.93 6.89 -20.30
CA ALA A 2 -60.46 5.91 -21.30
C ALA A 2 -58.94 5.65 -21.27
N VAL A 3 -58.12 6.70 -21.14
CA VAL A 3 -56.65 6.58 -21.07
C VAL A 3 -56.18 5.71 -19.90
N ARG A 4 -56.77 5.90 -18.70
CA ARG A 4 -56.45 5.07 -17.52
C ARG A 4 -56.80 3.59 -17.70
N ARG A 5 -57.86 3.28 -18.47
CA ARG A 5 -58.23 1.88 -18.78
C ARG A 5 -57.28 1.23 -19.78
N GLN A 6 -56.77 2.00 -20.75
CA GLN A 6 -55.77 1.54 -21.71
C GLN A 6 -54.40 1.33 -21.04
N GLU A 7 -54.03 2.19 -20.11
CA GLU A 7 -52.81 2.00 -19.30
C GLU A 7 -52.93 0.78 -18.39
N ALA A 8 -54.10 0.56 -17.77
CA ALA A 8 -54.35 -0.62 -16.94
C ALA A 8 -54.21 -1.92 -17.75
N SER A 9 -54.81 -2.02 -18.95
CA SER A 9 -54.69 -3.25 -19.77
C SER A 9 -53.26 -3.49 -20.29
N ARG A 10 -52.52 -2.40 -20.57
CA ARG A 10 -51.10 -2.49 -20.93
C ARG A 10 -50.25 -3.00 -19.76
N LEU A 11 -50.51 -2.52 -18.55
CA LEU A 11 -49.81 -2.99 -17.36
C LEU A 11 -50.18 -4.43 -17.03
N GLU A 12 -51.46 -4.81 -17.12
CA GLU A 12 -51.91 -6.19 -16.92
C GLU A 12 -51.26 -7.15 -17.92
N SER A 13 -51.22 -6.82 -19.21
CA SER A 13 -50.54 -7.65 -20.22
C SER A 13 -49.03 -7.74 -19.98
N ALA A 14 -48.38 -6.65 -19.55
CA ALA A 14 -46.97 -6.66 -19.19
C ALA A 14 -46.69 -7.52 -17.94
N VAL A 15 -47.56 -7.46 -16.93
CA VAL A 15 -47.48 -8.27 -15.71
C VAL A 15 -47.72 -9.74 -16.02
N VAL A 16 -48.68 -10.08 -16.88
CA VAL A 16 -48.90 -11.46 -17.35
C VAL A 16 -47.72 -11.96 -18.19
N GLY A 17 -47.15 -11.10 -19.03
CA GLY A 17 -45.93 -11.40 -19.79
C GLY A 17 -44.72 -11.66 -18.88
N LEU A 18 -44.55 -10.85 -17.84
CA LEU A 18 -43.51 -11.07 -16.82
C LEU A 18 -43.79 -12.32 -16.00
N HIS A 19 -45.04 -12.56 -15.60
CA HIS A 19 -45.43 -13.73 -14.82
C HIS A 19 -45.24 -15.03 -15.61
N SER A 20 -45.55 -15.06 -16.89
CA SER A 20 -45.26 -16.23 -17.76
C SER A 20 -43.76 -16.44 -17.98
N ALA A 21 -42.95 -15.37 -18.05
CA ALA A 21 -41.50 -15.46 -18.17
C ALA A 21 -40.78 -15.82 -16.85
N TYR A 22 -41.44 -15.58 -15.71
CA TYR A 22 -40.91 -15.77 -14.37
C TYR A 22 -41.45 -17.04 -13.68
N SER A 23 -42.64 -17.51 -14.07
CA SER A 23 -43.31 -18.61 -13.38
C SER A 23 -42.59 -19.94 -13.62
N PRO A 24 -42.15 -20.64 -12.55
CA PRO A 24 -41.56 -21.96 -12.65
C PRO A 24 -42.54 -23.03 -13.16
N SER A 25 -43.83 -22.69 -13.31
CA SER A 25 -44.91 -23.57 -13.78
C SER A 25 -45.42 -23.27 -15.19
N ALA A 26 -45.00 -22.18 -15.84
CA ALA A 26 -45.51 -21.81 -17.17
C ALA A 26 -44.85 -22.59 -18.34
N ALA A 27 -43.94 -23.52 -18.03
CA ALA A 27 -43.06 -24.14 -19.01
C ALA A 27 -43.52 -25.49 -19.58
N ASP A 28 -44.58 -26.12 -19.05
CA ASP A 28 -45.08 -27.39 -19.58
C ASP A 28 -46.60 -27.37 -19.77
N PRO A 29 -47.12 -27.17 -20.99
CA PRO A 29 -48.55 -27.36 -21.27
C PRO A 29 -48.98 -28.84 -21.24
N LEU A 30 -48.05 -29.79 -20.99
CA LEU A 30 -48.33 -31.24 -20.98
C LEU A 30 -48.21 -31.91 -19.60
N HIS A 31 -47.81 -31.21 -18.54
CA HIS A 31 -47.77 -31.76 -17.18
C HIS A 31 -48.70 -30.99 -16.23
N LEU A 32 -50.00 -31.26 -16.33
CA LEU A 32 -51.03 -30.90 -15.34
C LEU A 32 -50.96 -31.80 -14.09
N GLN A 33 -49.77 -32.00 -13.53
CA GLN A 33 -49.63 -32.62 -12.21
C GLN A 33 -49.08 -31.57 -11.23
N PRO A 34 -49.68 -31.40 -10.05
CA PRO A 34 -49.13 -30.53 -9.03
C PRO A 34 -47.72 -31.02 -8.67
N ARG A 35 -46.70 -30.22 -9.01
CA ARG A 35 -45.31 -30.51 -8.64
C ARG A 35 -45.22 -30.58 -7.12
N SER A 36 -44.74 -31.71 -6.62
CA SER A 36 -44.49 -31.92 -5.18
C SER A 36 -43.60 -30.79 -4.63
N PRO A 37 -43.76 -30.37 -3.35
CA PRO A 37 -43.04 -29.23 -2.76
C PRO A 37 -41.50 -29.37 -2.77
N LEU A 38 -40.98 -30.56 -3.03
CA LEU A 38 -39.55 -30.84 -3.23
C LEU A 38 -38.98 -30.32 -4.58
N HIS A 39 -39.82 -30.04 -5.58
CA HIS A 39 -39.40 -29.57 -6.91
C HIS A 39 -39.67 -28.08 -7.17
N ALA A 40 -40.24 -27.35 -6.21
CA ALA A 40 -40.52 -25.92 -6.33
C ALA A 40 -39.25 -25.04 -6.45
N SER A 41 -38.08 -25.60 -6.12
CA SER A 41 -36.78 -24.90 -6.11
C SER A 41 -35.97 -25.05 -7.39
N GLN A 42 -36.43 -25.84 -8.38
CA GLN A 42 -35.67 -26.03 -9.62
C GLN A 42 -36.06 -24.98 -10.68
N PRO A 43 -35.13 -24.09 -11.07
CA PRO A 43 -35.42 -23.08 -12.08
C PRO A 43 -35.73 -23.74 -13.42
N SER A 44 -36.81 -23.30 -14.08
CA SER A 44 -37.17 -23.80 -15.40
C SER A 44 -36.13 -23.37 -16.44
N SER A 45 -35.79 -24.27 -17.37
CA SER A 45 -34.88 -23.99 -18.49
C SER A 45 -35.41 -22.90 -19.44
N LEU A 46 -36.69 -22.56 -19.35
CA LEU A 46 -37.36 -21.54 -20.16
C LEU A 46 -37.36 -20.15 -19.52
N CYS A 47 -36.77 -19.96 -18.33
CA CYS A 47 -36.71 -18.65 -17.70
C CYS A 47 -35.81 -17.71 -18.52
N ARG A 48 -36.38 -16.58 -18.97
CA ARG A 48 -35.67 -15.58 -19.77
C ARG A 48 -34.68 -14.74 -18.94
N PHE A 49 -34.86 -14.70 -17.61
CA PHE A 49 -33.98 -14.00 -16.68
C PHE A 49 -32.84 -14.91 -16.22
N ARG A 50 -31.90 -15.14 -17.12
CA ARG A 50 -30.73 -15.99 -16.88
C ARG A 50 -29.45 -15.25 -17.22
N TYR A 51 -28.50 -15.27 -16.31
CA TYR A 51 -27.19 -14.68 -16.52
C TYR A 51 -26.09 -15.57 -15.93
N ILE A 52 -24.93 -15.60 -16.58
CA ILE A 52 -23.78 -16.38 -16.12
C ILE A 52 -22.77 -15.39 -15.52
N PHE A 53 -22.51 -15.56 -14.23
CA PHE A 53 -21.46 -14.84 -13.52
C PHE A 53 -20.21 -15.72 -13.40
N TYR A 54 -19.10 -15.11 -13.00
CA TYR A 54 -17.85 -15.81 -12.72
C TYR A 54 -17.52 -15.65 -11.24
N ASP A 55 -17.58 -16.76 -10.50
CA ASP A 55 -17.27 -16.79 -9.07
C ASP A 55 -15.86 -17.32 -8.84
N PRO A 56 -15.15 -16.83 -7.80
CA PRO A 56 -13.84 -17.35 -7.48
C PRO A 56 -13.93 -18.81 -7.03
N ILE A 57 -12.99 -19.63 -7.49
CA ILE A 57 -12.97 -21.08 -7.21
C ILE A 57 -12.90 -21.33 -5.71
N GLY A 58 -13.92 -22.02 -5.21
CA GLY A 58 -14.02 -22.46 -3.82
C GLY A 58 -12.98 -23.53 -3.46
N PRO A 59 -12.80 -23.82 -2.16
CA PRO A 59 -11.83 -24.83 -1.70
C PRO A 59 -12.13 -26.23 -2.26
N GLU A 60 -13.40 -26.60 -2.41
CA GLU A 60 -13.81 -27.91 -2.94
C GLU A 60 -13.51 -28.05 -4.43
N GLU A 61 -13.86 -27.05 -5.24
CA GLU A 61 -13.57 -27.04 -6.68
C GLU A 61 -12.06 -27.01 -6.96
N ARG A 62 -11.29 -26.34 -6.09
CA ARG A 62 -9.82 -26.35 -6.14
C ARG A 62 -9.28 -27.75 -5.90
N GLN A 63 -9.85 -28.48 -4.95
CA GLN A 63 -9.45 -29.85 -4.65
C GLN A 63 -9.79 -30.82 -5.79
N LEU A 64 -10.96 -30.66 -6.41
CA LEU A 64 -11.34 -31.42 -7.61
C LEU A 64 -10.39 -31.17 -8.79
N ARG A 65 -9.93 -29.92 -8.98
CA ARG A 65 -8.94 -29.58 -10.00
C ARG A 65 -7.55 -30.14 -9.72
N THR A 66 -7.14 -30.27 -8.45
CA THR A 66 -5.88 -30.95 -8.11
C THR A 66 -5.92 -32.43 -8.50
N VAL A 67 -7.07 -33.08 -8.34
CA VAL A 67 -7.25 -34.52 -8.61
C VAL A 67 -7.45 -34.80 -10.10
N HIS A 68 -8.23 -33.97 -10.80
CA HIS A 68 -8.62 -34.19 -12.20
C HIS A 68 -7.82 -33.37 -13.21
N GLY A 69 -6.90 -32.52 -12.73
CA GLY A 69 -6.04 -31.68 -13.55
C GLY A 69 -6.59 -30.26 -13.79
N PRO A 70 -5.74 -29.35 -14.28
CA PRO A 70 -6.04 -27.91 -14.42
C PRO A 70 -7.19 -27.61 -15.40
N HIS A 71 -7.52 -28.54 -16.29
CA HIS A 71 -8.60 -28.39 -17.27
C HIS A 71 -9.94 -28.98 -16.83
N HIS A 72 -10.10 -29.33 -15.55
CA HIS A 72 -11.38 -29.83 -15.05
C HIS A 72 -12.47 -28.74 -15.17
N GLN A 73 -13.36 -28.93 -16.14
CA GLN A 73 -14.49 -28.05 -16.36
C GLN A 73 -15.58 -28.32 -15.30
N PRO A 74 -16.18 -27.25 -14.74
CA PRO A 74 -17.26 -27.40 -13.79
C PRO A 74 -18.46 -28.10 -14.43
N ALA A 75 -19.14 -28.92 -13.63
CA ALA A 75 -20.32 -29.64 -14.07
C ALA A 75 -21.40 -28.66 -14.56
N ARG A 76 -21.93 -28.91 -15.77
CA ARG A 76 -22.97 -28.07 -16.35
C ARG A 76 -24.26 -28.17 -15.54
N PRO A 77 -24.87 -27.04 -15.13
CA PRO A 77 -26.18 -27.07 -14.47
C PRO A 77 -27.28 -27.65 -15.38
N PRO A 78 -28.27 -28.37 -14.83
CA PRO A 78 -29.27 -29.11 -15.62
C PRO A 78 -30.22 -28.21 -16.42
N HIS A 79 -30.43 -26.97 -15.99
CA HIS A 79 -31.33 -25.99 -16.61
C HIS A 79 -30.64 -25.13 -17.69
N VAL A 80 -29.41 -25.48 -18.07
CA VAL A 80 -28.55 -24.70 -18.94
C VAL A 80 -28.23 -25.43 -20.23
N ASP A 81 -28.49 -24.79 -21.37
CA ASP A 81 -28.09 -25.29 -22.68
C ASP A 81 -26.58 -25.56 -22.79
N ALA A 82 -26.22 -26.67 -23.44
CA ALA A 82 -24.83 -27.08 -23.66
C ALA A 82 -23.99 -25.99 -24.35
N ARG A 83 -24.58 -25.34 -25.36
CA ARG A 83 -23.89 -24.31 -26.17
C ARG A 83 -23.59 -23.07 -25.33
N THR A 84 -24.57 -22.60 -24.58
CA THR A 84 -24.43 -21.41 -23.71
C THR A 84 -23.44 -21.65 -22.59
N TRP A 85 -23.38 -22.88 -22.04
CA TRP A 85 -22.37 -23.24 -21.04
C TRP A 85 -20.97 -23.30 -21.63
N ALA A 86 -20.80 -23.94 -22.79
CA ALA A 86 -19.51 -24.01 -23.47
C ALA A 86 -18.99 -22.61 -23.82
N ASP A 87 -19.88 -21.73 -24.30
CA ASP A 87 -19.54 -20.33 -24.59
C ASP A 87 -19.09 -19.60 -23.31
N ALA A 88 -19.79 -19.76 -22.19
CA ALA A 88 -19.39 -19.16 -20.92
C ALA A 88 -18.07 -19.71 -20.37
N CYS A 89 -17.81 -21.02 -20.50
CA CYS A 89 -16.51 -21.58 -20.15
C CYS A 89 -15.39 -20.99 -21.03
N SER A 90 -15.67 -20.76 -22.33
CA SER A 90 -14.69 -20.17 -23.26
C SER A 90 -14.44 -18.67 -23.05
N ARG A 91 -15.45 -17.95 -22.55
CA ARG A 91 -15.39 -16.51 -22.27
C ARG A 91 -14.96 -16.18 -20.83
N ASN A 92 -14.52 -17.18 -20.08
CA ASN A 92 -14.05 -16.98 -18.73
C ASN A 92 -12.76 -16.14 -18.73
N PRO A 93 -12.69 -14.99 -18.01
CA PRO A 93 -11.52 -14.12 -18.00
C PRO A 93 -10.26 -14.80 -17.44
N ASP A 94 -10.41 -15.71 -16.49
CA ASP A 94 -9.32 -16.53 -15.98
C ASP A 94 -9.86 -17.91 -15.56
N PRO A 95 -9.57 -18.97 -16.33
CA PRO A 95 -10.05 -20.30 -16.05
C PRO A 95 -9.47 -20.89 -14.76
N ASP A 96 -8.33 -20.40 -14.25
CA ASP A 96 -7.66 -20.93 -13.06
C ASP A 96 -8.16 -20.30 -11.76
N LEU A 97 -8.77 -19.12 -11.85
CA LEU A 97 -9.28 -18.39 -10.69
C LEU A 97 -10.80 -18.38 -10.60
N TYR A 98 -11.50 -18.47 -11.73
CA TYR A 98 -12.94 -18.33 -11.77
C TYR A 98 -13.66 -19.52 -12.39
N VAL A 99 -14.89 -19.74 -11.93
CA VAL A 99 -15.83 -20.73 -12.46
C VAL A 99 -17.13 -20.04 -12.86
N PRO A 100 -17.68 -20.36 -14.05
CA PRO A 100 -18.99 -19.86 -14.44
C PRO A 100 -20.07 -20.42 -13.51
N VAL A 101 -20.95 -19.54 -13.03
CA VAL A 101 -22.11 -19.86 -12.19
C VAL A 101 -23.35 -19.26 -12.83
N CYS A 102 -24.34 -20.10 -13.08
CA CYS A 102 -25.60 -19.67 -13.66
C CYS A 102 -26.56 -19.19 -12.57
N VAL A 103 -27.03 -17.95 -12.71
CA VAL A 103 -28.04 -17.35 -11.83
C VAL A 103 -29.32 -17.20 -12.64
N VAL A 104 -30.42 -17.74 -12.11
CA VAL A 104 -31.73 -17.72 -12.77
C VAL A 104 -32.77 -17.07 -11.86
N GLY A 105 -33.47 -16.07 -12.38
CA GLY A 105 -34.52 -15.35 -11.68
C GLY A 105 -34.03 -14.29 -10.69
N ALA A 106 -34.98 -13.54 -10.13
CA ALA A 106 -34.68 -12.43 -9.23
C ALA A 106 -34.30 -12.90 -7.82
N GLU A 107 -34.82 -14.04 -7.36
CA GLU A 107 -34.49 -14.62 -6.06
C GLU A 107 -33.01 -15.03 -5.97
N ALA A 108 -32.49 -15.72 -7.00
CA ALA A 108 -31.08 -16.08 -7.05
C ALA A 108 -30.18 -14.84 -7.12
N LEU A 109 -30.58 -13.80 -7.85
CA LEU A 109 -29.85 -12.52 -7.88
C LEU A 109 -29.88 -11.81 -6.52
N ALA A 110 -31.03 -11.79 -5.84
CA ALA A 110 -31.16 -11.22 -4.50
C ALA A 110 -30.28 -11.96 -3.48
N SER A 111 -30.24 -13.29 -3.54
CA SER A 111 -29.35 -14.11 -2.68
C SER A 111 -27.88 -13.77 -2.91
N ARG A 112 -27.47 -13.57 -4.17
CA ARG A 112 -26.12 -13.17 -4.55
C ARG A 112 -25.78 -11.78 -4.04
N LEU A 113 -26.71 -10.82 -4.15
CA LEU A 113 -26.52 -9.47 -3.63
C LEU A 113 -26.36 -9.48 -2.10
N ALA A 114 -27.16 -10.28 -1.38
CA ALA A 114 -27.02 -10.44 0.06
C ALA A 114 -25.64 -11.02 0.44
N ALA A 115 -25.18 -12.06 -0.28
CA ALA A 115 -23.85 -12.63 -0.08
C ALA A 115 -22.72 -11.62 -0.37
N GLN A 116 -22.87 -10.78 -1.40
CA GLN A 116 -21.92 -9.72 -1.72
C GLN A 116 -21.89 -8.63 -0.63
N GLN A 117 -23.04 -8.22 -0.10
CA GLN A 117 -23.11 -7.26 0.99
C GLN A 117 -22.44 -7.79 2.26
N GLU A 118 -22.65 -9.07 2.58
CA GLU A 118 -21.99 -9.70 3.73
C GLU A 118 -20.48 -9.79 3.53
N LYS A 119 -20.02 -10.17 2.33
CA LYS A 119 -18.60 -10.16 1.98
C LYS A 119 -18.00 -8.76 2.06
N ALA A 120 -18.71 -7.72 1.62
CA ALA A 120 -18.25 -6.34 1.73
C ALA A 120 -18.10 -5.91 3.20
N ARG A 121 -19.05 -6.29 4.07
CA ARG A 121 -18.97 -6.02 5.52
C ARG A 121 -17.77 -6.71 6.17
N THR A 122 -17.53 -7.99 5.85
CA THR A 122 -16.37 -8.72 6.38
C THR A 122 -15.06 -8.08 5.91
N LEU A 123 -14.94 -7.72 4.63
CA LEU A 123 -13.77 -7.01 4.11
C LEU A 123 -13.55 -5.65 4.78
N ALA A 124 -14.61 -4.86 4.98
CA ALA A 124 -14.53 -3.60 5.70
C ALA A 124 -14.03 -3.80 7.15
N SER A 125 -14.49 -4.86 7.83
CA SER A 125 -14.00 -5.20 9.16
C SER A 125 -12.52 -5.59 9.18
N TYR A 126 -12.02 -6.25 8.13
CA TYR A 126 -10.60 -6.59 8.01
C TYR A 126 -9.76 -5.35 7.73
N VAL A 127 -10.23 -4.43 6.88
CA VAL A 127 -9.53 -3.16 6.63
C VAL A 127 -9.40 -2.36 7.93
N ALA A 128 -10.48 -2.25 8.71
CA ALA A 128 -10.43 -1.56 10.01
C ALA A 128 -9.38 -2.18 10.95
N LYS A 129 -9.34 -3.52 11.04
CA LYS A 129 -8.30 -4.22 11.84
C LYS A 129 -6.89 -3.96 11.30
N LEU A 130 -6.71 -3.89 9.99
CA LEU A 130 -5.42 -3.57 9.38
C LEU A 130 -5.00 -2.13 9.68
N GLU A 131 -5.93 -1.19 9.70
CA GLU A 131 -5.66 0.19 10.11
C GLU A 131 -5.28 0.29 11.58
N ASP A 132 -6.00 -0.41 12.46
CA ASP A 132 -5.70 -0.48 13.89
C ASP A 132 -4.30 -1.05 14.13
N THR A 133 -3.98 -2.19 13.51
CA THR A 133 -2.64 -2.80 13.62
C THR A 133 -1.54 -1.91 13.03
N ALA A 134 -1.78 -1.26 11.90
CA ALA A 134 -0.83 -0.31 11.33
C ALA A 134 -0.61 0.90 12.25
N SER A 135 -1.66 1.41 12.90
CA SER A 135 -1.54 2.50 13.87
C SER A 135 -0.74 2.07 15.12
N ALA A 136 -1.00 0.87 15.65
CA ALA A 136 -0.28 0.31 16.78
C ALA A 136 1.20 0.05 16.47
N LEU A 137 1.51 -0.39 15.24
CA LEU A 137 2.90 -0.54 14.79
C LEU A 137 3.61 0.80 14.67
N ARG A 138 2.94 1.84 14.16
CA ARG A 138 3.51 3.19 14.07
C ARG A 138 3.83 3.77 15.45
N THR A 139 2.93 3.62 16.41
CA THR A 139 3.17 4.09 17.79
C THR A 139 4.28 3.28 18.46
N SER A 140 4.29 1.95 18.28
CA SER A 140 5.38 1.10 18.77
C SER A 140 6.73 1.48 18.18
N LEU A 141 6.82 1.75 16.88
CA LEU A 141 8.04 2.18 16.20
C LEU A 141 8.54 3.53 16.74
N GLY A 142 7.63 4.48 16.97
CA GLY A 142 7.94 5.74 17.63
C GLY A 142 8.55 5.55 19.01
N ASN A 143 7.89 4.74 19.86
CA ASN A 143 8.36 4.44 21.21
C ASN A 143 9.74 3.73 21.20
N SER A 144 9.95 2.79 20.27
CA SER A 144 11.24 2.12 20.10
C SER A 144 12.33 3.09 19.65
N ALA A 145 12.04 3.99 18.71
CA ALA A 145 12.99 5.01 18.26
C ALA A 145 13.40 5.95 19.41
N ASP A 146 12.44 6.35 20.25
CA ASP A 146 12.72 7.18 21.42
C ASP A 146 13.52 6.42 22.49
N SER A 147 13.19 5.15 22.73
CA SER A 147 13.96 4.28 23.64
C SER A 147 15.40 4.09 23.16
N ILE A 148 15.61 3.87 21.85
CA ILE A 148 16.96 3.77 21.27
C ILE A 148 17.71 5.10 21.45
N ARG A 149 17.05 6.24 21.20
CA ARG A 149 17.67 7.56 21.38
C ARG A 149 18.08 7.80 22.84
N ALA A 150 17.21 7.44 23.78
CA ALA A 150 17.50 7.53 25.22
C ALA A 150 18.68 6.62 25.61
N GLY A 151 18.69 5.36 25.16
CA GLY A 151 19.78 4.42 25.42
C GLY A 151 21.11 4.87 24.83
N LEU A 152 21.12 5.47 23.63
CA LEU A 152 22.32 6.06 23.04
C LEU A 152 22.83 7.26 23.85
N ALA A 153 21.94 8.13 24.32
CA ALA A 153 22.31 9.27 25.16
C ALA A 153 22.89 8.82 26.51
N GLU A 154 22.29 7.80 27.13
CA GLU A 154 22.80 7.20 28.37
C GLU A 154 24.17 6.56 28.16
N ARG A 155 24.32 5.76 27.10
CA ARG A 155 25.61 5.16 26.73
C ARG A 155 26.69 6.22 26.55
N ASP A 156 26.38 7.33 25.88
CA ASP A 156 27.35 8.41 25.66
C ASP A 156 27.66 9.17 26.97
N ALA A 157 26.71 9.26 27.90
CA ALA A 157 26.96 9.79 29.25
C ALA A 157 27.86 8.86 30.07
N LEU A 158 27.58 7.56 30.08
CA LEU A 158 28.41 6.54 30.75
C LEU A 158 29.81 6.47 30.15
N ARG A 159 29.93 6.53 28.82
CA ARG A 159 31.22 6.58 28.13
C ARG A 159 32.05 7.79 28.57
N ARG A 160 31.43 8.98 28.69
CA ARG A 160 32.11 10.17 29.22
C ARG A 160 32.57 9.99 30.66
N ARG A 161 31.72 9.44 31.54
CA ARG A 161 32.08 9.16 32.95
C ARG A 161 33.21 8.13 33.05
N ALA A 162 33.18 7.09 32.23
CA ALA A 162 34.23 6.09 32.18
C ALA A 162 35.56 6.69 31.70
N LEU A 163 35.55 7.50 30.64
CA LEU A 163 36.74 8.22 30.17
C LEU A 163 37.28 9.19 31.24
N GLU A 164 36.41 9.88 31.97
CA GLU A 164 36.81 10.76 33.07
C GLU A 164 37.47 9.98 34.21
N LEU A 165 36.93 8.81 34.57
CA LEU A 165 37.51 7.94 35.58
C LEU A 165 38.87 7.42 35.14
N VAL A 166 38.97 6.89 33.91
CA VAL A 166 40.25 6.42 33.34
C VAL A 166 41.27 7.55 33.34
N ARG A 167 40.88 8.77 32.93
CA ARG A 167 41.75 9.95 32.98
C ARG A 167 42.25 10.22 34.40
N ARG A 168 41.36 10.21 35.41
CA ARG A 168 41.75 10.46 36.81
C ARG A 168 42.68 9.37 37.34
N VAL A 169 42.40 8.11 37.04
CA VAL A 169 43.23 6.96 37.43
C VAL A 169 44.62 7.07 36.81
N GLU A 170 44.70 7.38 35.51
CA GLU A 170 46.00 7.48 34.82
C GLU A 170 46.81 8.68 35.31
N ILE A 171 46.16 9.83 35.58
CA ILE A 171 46.84 10.97 36.21
C ILE A 171 47.46 10.54 37.53
N VAL A 172 46.68 9.91 38.44
CA VAL A 172 47.18 9.46 39.75
C VAL A 172 48.31 8.45 39.61
N ARG A 173 48.17 7.48 38.69
CA ARG A 173 49.18 6.46 38.40
C ARG A 173 50.49 7.07 37.88
N CYS A 174 50.38 8.08 37.03
CA CYS A 174 51.52 8.75 36.40
C CYS A 174 52.00 9.99 37.17
N MET A 175 51.46 10.28 38.36
CA MET A 175 51.92 11.41 39.18
C MET A 175 53.41 11.26 39.48
N ASN A 176 54.17 12.33 39.23
CA ASN A 176 55.62 12.42 39.44
C ASN A 176 56.49 11.52 38.53
N LEU A 177 55.92 10.94 37.47
CA LEU A 177 56.67 10.28 36.41
C LEU A 177 56.93 11.27 35.26
N PRO A 178 58.08 11.17 34.57
CA PRO A 178 58.34 11.97 33.38
C PRO A 178 57.37 11.57 32.26
N LEU A 179 56.95 12.56 31.47
CA LEU A 179 56.02 12.39 30.36
C LEU A 179 56.55 11.35 29.36
N GLN A 180 55.78 10.30 29.10
CA GLN A 180 56.17 9.20 28.21
C GLN A 180 56.07 9.63 26.73
N VAL A 181 56.80 8.94 25.85
CA VAL A 181 56.77 9.24 24.40
C VAL A 181 55.37 9.01 23.82
N ALA A 182 54.71 7.91 24.19
CA ALA A 182 53.35 7.62 23.75
C ALA A 182 52.31 8.69 24.19
N GLU A 183 52.52 9.33 25.34
CA GLU A 183 51.66 10.42 25.81
C GLU A 183 51.84 11.69 24.98
N ARG A 184 53.08 11.99 24.56
CA ARG A 184 53.39 13.10 23.65
C ARG A 184 52.72 12.88 22.29
N ASP A 185 52.89 11.69 21.73
CA ASP A 185 52.30 11.33 20.44
C ASP A 185 50.77 11.41 20.49
N ALA A 186 50.15 10.91 21.57
CA ALA A 186 48.71 11.01 21.78
C ALA A 186 48.23 12.45 21.96
N SER A 187 49.00 13.30 22.65
CA SER A 187 48.71 14.72 22.83
C SER A 187 48.77 15.47 21.49
N ASP A 188 49.78 15.21 20.68
CA ASP A 188 49.96 15.83 19.37
C ASP A 188 48.81 15.43 18.43
N GLN A 189 48.46 14.13 18.40
CA GLN A 189 47.30 13.64 17.64
C GLN A 189 45.99 14.29 18.11
N ALA A 190 45.78 14.45 19.42
CA ALA A 190 44.60 15.10 19.96
C ALA A 190 44.52 16.59 19.54
N LEU A 191 45.66 17.30 19.55
CA LEU A 191 45.73 18.69 19.10
C LEU A 191 45.41 18.83 17.61
N GLU A 192 45.93 17.94 16.77
CA GLU A 192 45.62 17.92 15.34
C GLU A 192 44.13 17.69 15.09
N LEU A 193 43.52 16.74 15.79
CA LEU A 193 42.08 16.46 15.71
C LEU A 193 41.24 17.66 16.13
N VAL A 194 41.62 18.36 17.20
CA VAL A 194 40.93 19.59 17.65
C VAL A 194 41.02 20.68 16.58
N ARG A 195 42.22 20.93 16.03
CA ARG A 195 42.40 21.93 14.95
C ARG A 195 41.57 21.60 13.71
N SER A 196 41.54 20.32 13.33
CA SER A 196 40.73 19.83 12.21
C SER A 196 39.23 20.02 12.47
N ALA A 197 38.75 19.65 13.66
CA ALA A 197 37.35 19.83 14.05
C ALA A 197 36.93 21.31 14.11
N GLU A 198 37.79 22.20 14.59
CA GLU A 198 37.52 23.64 14.56
C GLU A 198 37.48 24.18 13.12
N GLY A 199 38.36 23.70 12.26
CA GLY A 199 38.40 24.04 10.83
C GLY A 199 37.10 23.64 10.11
N THR A 200 36.67 22.38 10.28
CA THR A 200 35.40 21.90 9.72
C THR A 200 34.20 22.63 10.31
N GLY A 201 34.22 22.90 11.63
CA GLY A 201 33.19 23.70 12.30
C GLY A 201 33.04 25.11 11.71
N ARG A 202 34.15 25.79 11.40
CA ARG A 202 34.13 27.10 10.70
C ARG A 202 33.54 26.97 9.29
N ALA A 203 33.97 25.97 8.52
CA ALA A 203 33.47 25.74 7.17
C ALA A 203 31.95 25.45 7.14
N LEU A 204 31.45 24.65 8.08
CA LEU A 204 30.02 24.34 8.21
C LEU A 204 29.21 25.58 8.59
N ARG A 205 29.68 26.41 9.52
CA ARG A 205 29.01 27.68 9.86
C ARG A 205 28.90 28.58 8.64
N HIS A 206 29.97 28.72 7.88
CA HIS A 206 29.97 29.48 6.63
C HIS A 206 29.01 28.88 5.58
N ALA A 207 28.93 27.55 5.47
CA ALA A 207 27.98 26.90 4.59
C ALA A 207 26.51 27.16 5.00
N VAL A 208 26.20 27.10 6.29
CA VAL A 208 24.87 27.42 6.84
C VAL A 208 24.51 28.87 6.60
N GLU A 209 25.44 29.81 6.82
CA GLU A 209 25.23 31.23 6.55
C GLU A 209 24.97 31.50 5.07
N ARG A 210 25.75 30.89 4.17
CA ARG A 210 25.50 30.95 2.72
C ARG A 210 24.14 30.39 2.35
N GLY A 211 23.75 29.24 2.91
CA GLY A 211 22.44 28.63 2.68
C GLY A 211 21.28 29.52 3.15
N ARG A 212 21.41 30.13 4.34
CA ARG A 212 20.44 31.10 4.87
C ARG A 212 20.36 32.35 4.01
N ALA A 213 21.50 32.87 3.55
CA ALA A 213 21.54 34.02 2.66
C ALA A 213 20.88 33.71 1.31
N HIS A 214 21.14 32.52 0.76
CA HIS A 214 20.51 32.06 -0.48
C HIS A 214 18.98 31.90 -0.31
N ALA A 215 18.51 31.28 0.77
CA ALA A 215 17.08 31.18 1.07
C ALA A 215 16.41 32.55 1.24
N ARG A 216 17.11 33.53 1.84
CA ARG A 216 16.61 34.92 1.94
C ARG A 216 16.51 35.58 0.56
N ARG A 217 17.49 35.36 -0.34
CA ARG A 217 17.44 35.85 -1.72
C ARG A 217 16.25 35.26 -2.47
N LEU A 218 16.06 33.93 -2.44
CA LEU A 218 14.91 33.29 -3.09
C LEU A 218 13.56 33.82 -2.57
N ARG A 219 13.43 34.11 -1.27
CA ARG A 219 12.23 34.75 -0.72
C ARG A 219 12.06 36.19 -1.19
N ALA A 220 13.14 36.95 -1.30
CA ALA A 220 13.11 38.32 -1.81
C ALA A 220 12.78 38.36 -3.31
N ASP A 221 13.32 37.43 -4.10
CA ASP A 221 13.04 37.28 -5.53
C ASP A 221 11.59 36.83 -5.76
N ALA A 222 11.06 35.93 -4.93
CA ALA A 222 9.65 35.55 -4.96
C ALA A 222 8.73 36.74 -4.58
N ALA A 223 9.11 37.53 -3.56
CA ALA A 223 8.37 38.71 -3.15
C ALA A 223 8.41 39.82 -4.20
N SER A 224 9.55 40.04 -4.87
CA SER A 224 9.68 41.02 -5.95
C SER A 224 8.92 40.57 -7.21
N ALA A 225 8.91 39.28 -7.52
CA ALA A 225 8.08 38.71 -8.58
C ALA A 225 6.57 38.86 -8.28
N SER A 226 6.15 38.68 -7.02
CA SER A 226 4.76 38.93 -6.63
C SER A 226 4.39 40.42 -6.70
N MET A 227 5.32 41.34 -6.38
CA MET A 227 5.09 42.79 -6.47
C MET A 227 5.10 43.30 -7.92
N ALA A 228 5.91 42.70 -8.80
CA ALA A 228 5.90 43.00 -10.23
C ALA A 228 4.66 42.43 -10.94
N GLY A 229 4.08 41.35 -10.40
CA GLY A 229 2.79 40.79 -10.82
C GLY A 229 1.55 41.48 -10.23
N SER A 230 1.68 42.19 -9.10
CA SER A 230 0.56 42.84 -8.39
C SER A 230 0.26 44.28 -8.85
N GLY A 231 0.50 44.59 -10.13
CA GLY A 231 -0.03 45.80 -10.78
C GLY A 231 -1.54 45.72 -11.07
N ALA A 232 -2.17 44.58 -10.82
CA ALA A 232 -3.61 44.39 -10.93
C ALA A 232 -4.15 43.70 -9.67
N GLU A 233 -4.93 44.47 -8.91
CA GLU A 233 -5.82 44.05 -7.82
C GLU A 233 -5.20 43.91 -6.41
N ALA A 234 -5.48 44.95 -5.61
CA ALA A 234 -5.33 44.96 -4.17
C ALA A 234 -6.49 44.21 -3.51
N GLY A 235 -6.17 43.21 -2.69
CA GLY A 235 -7.12 42.66 -1.71
C GLY A 235 -6.96 41.16 -1.47
N GLY A 236 -6.18 40.77 -0.46
CA GLY A 236 -6.19 39.38 0.02
C GLY A 236 -4.94 38.98 0.78
N ALA A 237 -5.04 38.96 2.11
CA ALA A 237 -4.02 38.43 2.99
C ALA A 237 -3.72 36.96 2.68
N GLY A 238 -2.42 36.64 2.56
CA GLY A 238 -1.93 35.26 2.63
C GLY A 238 -1.70 34.56 1.30
N SER A 239 -0.82 35.07 0.43
CA SER A 239 -0.23 34.26 -0.64
C SER A 239 0.80 33.28 -0.06
N HIS A 240 0.33 32.33 0.74
CA HIS A 240 0.94 31.01 0.72
C HIS A 240 0.83 30.57 -0.74
N LEU A 241 1.94 30.21 -1.38
CA LEU A 241 1.91 29.62 -2.71
C LEU A 241 1.09 28.33 -2.61
N ASP A 242 -0.22 28.45 -2.78
CA ASP A 242 -1.13 27.33 -2.83
C ASP A 242 -0.82 26.63 -4.15
N LEU A 243 0.20 25.75 -4.10
CA LEU A 243 0.43 24.78 -5.15
C LEU A 243 -0.92 24.08 -5.33
N SER A 244 -1.51 24.23 -6.52
CA SER A 244 -2.73 23.49 -6.88
C SER A 244 -2.58 22.04 -6.41
N ASP A 245 -3.61 21.48 -5.78
CA ASP A 245 -3.55 20.15 -5.14
C ASP A 245 -2.92 19.09 -6.05
N ARG A 246 -3.17 19.19 -7.35
CA ARG A 246 -2.57 18.35 -8.39
C ARG A 246 -1.04 18.49 -8.51
N ASN A 247 -0.51 19.70 -8.49
CA ASN A 247 0.94 19.96 -8.53
C ASN A 247 1.62 19.49 -7.26
N ARG A 248 0.92 19.58 -6.12
CA ARG A 248 1.41 19.07 -4.83
C ARG A 248 1.49 17.54 -4.84
N GLU A 249 0.48 16.86 -5.34
CA GLU A 249 0.50 15.40 -5.52
C GLU A 249 1.61 14.95 -6.46
N GLU A 250 1.80 15.64 -7.59
CA GLU A 250 2.88 15.33 -8.53
C GLU A 250 4.26 15.55 -7.90
N LEU A 251 4.45 16.64 -7.16
CA LEU A 251 5.67 16.90 -6.41
C LEU A 251 5.96 15.80 -5.37
N TYR A 252 4.93 15.36 -4.62
CA TYR A 252 5.09 14.26 -3.67
C TYR A 252 5.44 12.94 -4.37
N ARG A 253 4.88 12.69 -5.55
CA ARG A 253 5.22 11.51 -6.34
C ARG A 253 6.70 11.53 -6.75
N VAL A 254 7.16 12.65 -7.32
CA VAL A 254 8.55 12.82 -7.74
C VAL A 254 9.51 12.72 -6.55
N LEU A 255 9.20 13.37 -5.42
CA LEU A 255 10.01 13.29 -4.21
C LEU A 255 10.09 11.86 -3.66
N ARG A 256 9.00 11.10 -3.75
CA ARG A 256 8.96 9.70 -3.36
C ARG A 256 9.82 8.84 -4.29
N GLU A 257 9.64 8.97 -5.61
CA GLU A 257 10.46 8.26 -6.62
C GLU A 257 11.95 8.57 -6.42
N GLN A 258 12.31 9.83 -6.18
CA GLN A 258 13.69 10.24 -5.88
C GLN A 258 14.19 9.68 -4.55
N GLY A 259 13.36 9.65 -3.50
CA GLY A 259 13.70 9.05 -2.21
C GLY A 259 13.97 7.55 -2.32
N GLU A 260 13.15 6.83 -3.09
CA GLU A 260 13.34 5.41 -3.39
C GLU A 260 14.62 5.19 -4.22
N GLY A 261 14.88 6.02 -5.23
CA GLY A 261 16.11 6.00 -6.01
C GLY A 261 17.37 6.27 -5.19
N LEU A 262 17.34 7.25 -4.30
CA LEU A 262 18.46 7.55 -3.38
C LEU A 262 18.70 6.42 -2.38
N ALA A 263 17.65 5.78 -1.87
CA ALA A 263 17.79 4.61 -1.00
C ALA A 263 18.45 3.43 -1.74
N ALA A 264 18.06 3.20 -3.00
CA ALA A 264 18.69 2.18 -3.84
C ALA A 264 20.17 2.48 -4.11
N LEU A 265 20.51 3.72 -4.46
CA LEU A 265 21.89 4.17 -4.64
C LEU A 265 22.71 4.05 -3.35
N GLY A 266 22.13 4.40 -2.20
CA GLY A 266 22.76 4.20 -0.90
C GLY A 266 23.04 2.72 -0.60
N GLY A 267 22.12 1.83 -0.99
CA GLY A 267 22.31 0.38 -0.90
C GLY A 267 23.37 -0.18 -1.85
N ILE A 268 23.57 0.44 -3.02
CA ILE A 268 24.66 0.10 -3.95
C ILE A 268 25.99 0.59 -3.38
N ALA A 269 26.08 1.87 -3.00
CA ALA A 269 27.30 2.44 -2.43
C ALA A 269 27.77 1.71 -1.16
N SER A 270 26.84 1.26 -0.30
CA SER A 270 27.16 0.46 0.89
C SER A 270 27.73 -0.92 0.53
N ARG A 271 27.22 -1.55 -0.54
CA ARG A 271 27.78 -2.80 -1.08
C ARG A 271 29.15 -2.57 -1.67
N ASP A 272 29.31 -1.55 -2.50
CA ASP A 272 30.58 -1.21 -3.15
C ASP A 272 31.67 -0.87 -2.10
N LEU A 273 31.32 -0.16 -1.02
CA LEU A 273 32.24 0.10 0.09
C LEU A 273 32.66 -1.18 0.81
N ARG A 274 31.74 -2.14 0.97
CA ARG A 274 32.04 -3.45 1.55
C ARG A 274 32.96 -4.26 0.64
N ASP A 275 32.66 -4.28 -0.65
CA ASP A 275 33.45 -5.01 -1.64
C ASP A 275 34.86 -4.40 -1.76
N ALA A 276 34.97 -3.07 -1.74
CA ALA A 276 36.26 -2.37 -1.69
C ALA A 276 37.05 -2.70 -0.42
N ALA A 277 36.40 -2.85 0.74
CA ALA A 277 37.06 -3.26 1.97
C ALA A 277 37.59 -4.70 1.87
N ILE A 278 36.82 -5.62 1.29
CA ILE A 278 37.24 -7.01 1.05
C ILE A 278 38.42 -7.05 0.07
N LEU A 279 38.33 -6.33 -1.06
CA LEU A 279 39.43 -6.27 -2.04
C LEU A 279 40.70 -5.69 -1.42
N ARG A 280 40.58 -4.68 -0.54
CA ARG A 280 41.73 -4.12 0.18
C ARG A 280 42.35 -5.14 1.14
N GLU A 281 41.54 -5.92 1.83
CA GLU A 281 42.01 -6.97 2.73
C GLU A 281 42.73 -8.10 1.97
N GLU A 282 42.15 -8.55 0.85
CA GLU A 282 42.76 -9.57 0.00
C GLU A 282 44.04 -9.07 -0.69
N ALA A 283 44.06 -7.81 -1.15
CA ALA A 283 45.28 -7.19 -1.68
C ALA A 283 46.39 -7.11 -0.63
N ALA A 284 46.05 -6.85 0.64
CA ALA A 284 47.01 -6.85 1.74
C ALA A 284 47.55 -8.26 2.06
N LYS A 285 46.74 -9.31 1.89
CA LYS A 285 47.16 -10.72 2.06
C LYS A 285 48.05 -11.21 0.93
N VAL A 286 47.85 -10.74 -0.30
CA VAL A 286 48.67 -11.12 -1.47
C VAL A 286 50.03 -10.39 -1.49
N ALA A 287 50.12 -9.22 -0.85
CA ALA A 287 51.34 -8.41 -0.79
C ALA A 287 52.25 -8.72 0.41
N GLY A 288 51.80 -9.53 1.38
CA GLY A 288 52.59 -9.98 2.54
C GLY A 288 53.09 -11.41 2.37
#